data_AF-A0A1S3F3Q4-F1
#
_entry.id   AF-A0A1S3F3Q4-F1
#
_cell.length_a   1.000
_cell.length_b   1.000
_cell.length_c   1.000
_cell.angle_alpha   90.00
_cell.angle_beta   90.00
_cell.angle_gamma   90.00
#
_symmetry.space_group_name_H-M   'P 1'
#
loop_
_entity.id
_entity.type
_entity.pdbx_description
1 polymer ?
#
loop_
_entity_poly.entity_id
_entity_poly.type
_entity_poly.pdbx_seq_one_letter_code
_entity_poly.pdbx_strand_id
1 'polypeptide(L)'
;MAGFPGVVDSATPQDEETVAGTARQASASARPREDFRVLCTSKRAVAEVLELCGRFVQQLGDALPEEIRELALRDMQWTFESAVQENVSINGQAWQETSDHCLVDSDIKILEDQFDEIIVDIATKRKQYPRKILECVIKTLKAQHEILKQFQPVVQPLDLKYEPDPASCMGNLKCRGESIAKDISRVMKALPALIEQADGFSQVLKMQPVIQLQRIHQEVFSSCHRKPDAKLESLISQVETTPTETASRGSSNVVLKRKQAQDCPQRKWYPLKPKRINLDT
;
A
#
# COMPACT_ATOMS: atom_id res chain seq x y z
N MET A 1 51.99 -18.77 -9.39
CA MET A 1 52.07 -18.13 -8.06
C MET A 1 51.17 -18.95 -7.13
N ALA A 2 51.64 -20.15 -6.79
CA ALA A 2 52.30 -20.48 -5.52
C ALA A 2 51.27 -20.89 -4.45
N GLY A 3 50.81 -22.14 -4.55
CA GLY A 3 50.24 -22.90 -3.44
C GLY A 3 51.23 -24.01 -3.09
N PHE A 4 51.70 -24.02 -1.85
CA PHE A 4 52.61 -25.05 -1.32
C PHE A 4 51.83 -26.33 -1.00
N PRO A 5 52.36 -27.52 -1.32
CA PRO A 5 51.76 -28.80 -0.96
C PRO A 5 52.24 -29.28 0.42
N GLY A 6 51.32 -29.86 1.19
CA GLY A 6 51.62 -30.62 2.40
C GLY A 6 52.26 -31.96 2.06
N VAL A 7 53.36 -32.27 2.75
CA VAL A 7 54.06 -33.55 2.68
C VAL A 7 53.72 -34.37 3.91
N VAL A 8 53.33 -35.61 3.60
CA VAL A 8 53.13 -36.78 4.44
C VAL A 8 54.34 -37.03 5.32
N ASP A 9 54.13 -37.36 6.59
CA ASP A 9 55.09 -38.18 7.31
C ASP A 9 54.43 -39.32 8.05
N SER A 10 55.24 -40.35 8.19
CA SER A 10 54.92 -41.75 8.02
C SER A 10 54.76 -42.45 9.37
N ALA A 11 53.71 -43.25 9.50
CA ALA A 11 53.53 -44.16 10.62
C ALA A 11 54.29 -45.46 10.35
N THR A 12 55.03 -45.95 11.34
CA THR A 12 55.30 -47.39 11.49
C THR A 12 55.20 -47.81 12.96
N PRO A 13 54.76 -49.06 13.24
CA PRO A 13 54.24 -49.50 14.53
C PRO A 13 55.27 -50.34 15.32
N GLN A 14 55.01 -50.61 16.60
CA GLN A 14 55.47 -51.84 17.24
C GLN A 14 54.62 -52.21 18.48
N ASP A 15 54.21 -53.48 18.46
CA ASP A 15 53.47 -54.25 19.45
C ASP A 15 54.25 -54.45 20.77
N GLU A 16 53.55 -54.63 21.91
CA GLU A 16 53.17 -55.94 22.48
C GLU A 16 52.66 -55.79 23.93
N GLU A 17 51.55 -56.47 24.24
CA GLU A 17 51.22 -57.22 25.48
C GLU A 17 51.38 -56.55 26.88
N THR A 18 50.48 -56.65 27.87
CA THR A 18 49.49 -57.69 28.22
C THR A 18 48.58 -57.21 29.39
N VAL A 19 47.44 -57.91 29.54
CA VAL A 19 46.60 -58.15 30.73
C VAL A 19 45.52 -57.13 31.13
N ALA A 20 44.31 -57.65 30.98
CA ALA A 20 43.01 -57.13 31.37
C ALA A 20 42.76 -57.04 32.88
N GLY A 21 41.83 -56.15 33.23
CA GLY A 21 40.95 -56.35 34.38
C GLY A 21 41.10 -55.30 35.47
N THR A 22 40.27 -54.25 35.41
CA THR A 22 39.19 -54.04 36.38
C THR A 22 38.46 -52.76 35.98
N ALA A 23 37.35 -52.92 35.26
CA ALA A 23 36.32 -51.90 35.22
C ALA A 23 35.72 -51.78 36.62
N ARG A 24 35.98 -50.68 37.32
CA ARG A 24 35.15 -50.25 38.44
C ARG A 24 34.91 -48.76 38.34
N GLN A 25 33.67 -48.46 37.97
CA GLN A 25 32.94 -47.23 38.22
C GLN A 25 33.60 -46.25 39.19
N ALA A 26 33.89 -45.06 38.68
CA ALA A 26 33.62 -43.84 39.41
C ALA A 26 33.20 -42.77 38.38
N SER A 27 31.95 -42.85 37.93
CA SER A 27 31.22 -41.68 37.48
C SER A 27 30.95 -40.80 38.71
N ALA A 28 32.00 -40.15 39.20
CA ALA A 28 31.86 -39.05 40.14
C ALA A 28 31.40 -37.85 39.30
N SER A 29 30.22 -37.35 39.60
CA SER A 29 29.78 -36.02 39.17
C SER A 29 30.94 -35.04 39.34
N ALA A 30 31.47 -34.52 38.23
CA ALA A 30 32.47 -33.46 38.27
C ALA A 30 31.80 -32.20 38.80
N ARG A 31 31.69 -32.09 40.13
CA ARG A 31 31.56 -30.79 40.79
C ARG A 31 32.70 -29.93 40.25
N PRO A 32 32.47 -28.65 39.91
CA PRO A 32 33.58 -27.78 39.53
C PRO A 32 34.62 -27.90 40.63
N ARG A 33 35.84 -28.30 40.26
CA ARG A 33 36.94 -28.52 41.19
C ARG A 33 37.10 -27.22 41.98
N GLU A 34 36.84 -27.26 43.28
CA GLU A 34 37.04 -26.10 44.14
C GLU A 34 38.52 -25.72 44.05
N ASP A 35 38.80 -24.46 43.71
CA ASP A 35 40.17 -23.96 43.72
C ASP A 35 40.58 -23.73 45.17
N PHE A 36 41.39 -24.62 45.71
CA PHE A 36 41.90 -24.54 47.08
C PHE A 36 43.05 -23.53 47.23
N ARG A 37 43.53 -22.96 46.12
CA ARG A 37 44.59 -21.95 46.13
C ARG A 37 44.07 -20.66 46.74
N VAL A 38 44.98 -19.93 47.39
CA VAL A 38 44.67 -18.61 47.94
C VAL A 38 44.42 -17.65 46.79
N LEU A 39 43.24 -17.02 46.80
CA LEU A 39 42.86 -16.03 45.79
C LEU A 39 43.53 -14.69 46.07
N CYS A 40 44.37 -14.25 45.15
CA CYS A 40 45.00 -12.95 45.14
C CYS A 40 44.55 -12.15 43.91
N THR A 41 44.58 -10.82 44.01
CA THR A 41 44.21 -9.92 42.90
C THR A 41 45.41 -9.30 42.20
N SER A 42 46.59 -9.33 42.84
CA SER A 42 47.81 -8.72 42.35
C SER A 42 48.99 -9.70 42.47
N LYS A 43 49.52 -10.12 41.32
CA LYS A 43 50.75 -10.93 41.23
C LYS A 43 51.95 -10.20 41.82
N ARG A 44 52.03 -8.88 41.58
CA ARG A 44 53.09 -8.00 42.12
C ARG A 44 53.13 -8.01 43.64
N ALA A 45 51.98 -7.86 44.30
CA ALA A 45 51.93 -7.83 45.77
C ALA A 45 52.40 -9.16 46.38
N VAL A 46 52.05 -10.30 45.76
CA VAL A 46 52.52 -11.61 46.19
C VAL A 46 54.04 -11.75 45.97
N ALA A 47 54.55 -11.26 44.85
CA ALA A 47 55.99 -11.26 44.57
C ALA A 47 56.79 -10.41 45.59
N GLU A 48 56.28 -9.23 45.96
CA GLU A 48 56.89 -8.36 46.99
C GLU A 48 56.92 -9.04 48.37
N VAL A 49 55.84 -9.72 48.75
CA VAL A 49 55.79 -10.49 50.00
C VAL A 49 56.75 -11.68 49.96
N LEU A 50 56.85 -12.38 48.83
CA LEU A 50 57.81 -13.47 48.65
C LEU A 50 59.25 -12.97 48.79
N GLU A 51 59.58 -11.81 48.22
CA GLU A 51 60.90 -11.19 48.34
C GLU A 51 61.22 -10.84 49.80
N LEU A 52 60.27 -10.27 50.54
CA LEU A 52 60.41 -9.99 51.97
C LEU A 52 60.64 -11.28 52.77
N CYS A 53 59.90 -12.35 52.46
CA CYS A 53 60.03 -13.65 53.10
C CYS A 53 61.35 -14.36 52.76
N GLY A 54 61.96 -14.08 51.60
CA GLY A 54 63.24 -14.64 51.19
C GLY A 54 64.37 -14.38 52.20
N ARG A 55 64.30 -13.30 52.97
CA ARG A 55 65.26 -13.02 54.06
C ARG A 55 65.26 -14.09 55.14
N PHE A 56 64.11 -14.68 55.44
CA PHE A 56 64.02 -15.77 56.44
C PHE A 56 64.66 -17.05 55.92
N VAL A 57 64.52 -17.34 54.62
CA VAL A 57 65.17 -18.48 53.97
C VAL A 57 66.69 -18.28 53.96
N GLN A 58 67.16 -17.05 53.72
CA GLN A 58 68.59 -16.70 53.82
C GLN A 58 69.14 -16.89 55.24
N GLN A 59 68.43 -16.43 56.26
CA GLN A 59 68.81 -16.62 57.67
C GLN A 59 68.89 -18.11 58.07
N LEU A 60 68.07 -18.97 57.47
CA LEU A 60 68.14 -20.42 57.72
C LEU A 60 69.47 -21.02 57.25
N GLY A 61 70.11 -20.41 56.24
CA GLY A 61 71.43 -20.78 55.74
C GLY A 61 72.57 -20.56 56.72
N ASP A 62 72.40 -19.71 57.75
CA ASP A 62 73.46 -19.43 58.74
C ASP A 62 73.82 -20.69 59.55
N ALA A 63 72.86 -21.59 59.72
CA ALA A 63 73.01 -22.87 60.43
C ALA A 63 73.65 -23.99 59.57
N LEU A 64 73.87 -23.77 58.26
CA LEU A 64 74.42 -24.78 57.35
C LEU A 64 75.96 -24.71 57.23
N PRO A 65 76.64 -25.83 56.95
CA PRO A 65 78.05 -25.85 56.58
C PRO A 65 78.34 -25.04 55.32
N GLU A 66 79.48 -24.33 55.26
CA GLU A 66 79.84 -23.42 54.16
C GLU A 66 79.88 -24.11 52.79
N GLU A 67 80.30 -25.37 52.76
CA GLU A 67 80.53 -26.14 51.52
C GLU A 67 79.23 -26.43 50.76
N ILE A 68 78.10 -26.52 51.47
CA ILE A 68 76.79 -26.83 50.89
C ILE A 68 75.81 -25.65 50.95
N ARG A 69 76.16 -24.59 51.70
CA ARG A 69 75.28 -23.48 52.05
C ARG A 69 74.63 -22.83 50.83
N GLU A 70 75.44 -22.47 49.84
CA GLU A 70 74.96 -21.73 48.67
C GLU A 70 73.99 -22.55 47.81
N LEU A 71 74.35 -23.82 47.54
CA LEU A 71 73.49 -24.72 46.76
C LEU A 71 72.19 -25.03 47.50
N ALA A 72 72.29 -25.32 48.81
CA ALA A 72 71.13 -25.61 49.65
C ALA A 72 70.21 -24.39 49.78
N LEU A 73 70.77 -23.17 49.91
CA LEU A 73 69.98 -21.94 49.94
C LEU A 73 69.24 -21.68 48.62
N ARG A 74 69.88 -21.91 47.47
CA ARG A 74 69.23 -21.77 46.16
C ARG A 74 68.07 -22.75 45.99
N ASP A 75 68.28 -24.00 46.40
CA ASP A 75 67.25 -25.05 46.33
C ASP A 75 66.10 -24.80 47.31
N MET A 76 66.40 -24.38 48.54
CA MET A 76 65.40 -23.98 49.54
C MET A 76 64.59 -22.77 49.07
N GLN A 77 65.24 -21.75 48.50
CA GLN A 77 64.56 -20.57 47.96
C GLN A 77 63.63 -20.95 46.80
N TRP A 78 64.13 -21.73 45.84
CA TRP A 78 63.34 -22.21 44.71
C TRP A 78 62.13 -23.04 45.16
N THR A 79 62.35 -23.98 46.08
CA THR A 79 61.30 -24.86 46.61
C THR A 79 60.25 -24.08 47.38
N PHE A 80 60.67 -23.12 48.22
CA PHE A 80 59.79 -22.23 48.96
C PHE A 80 58.93 -21.38 48.01
N GLU A 81 59.56 -20.66 47.07
CA GLU A 81 58.84 -19.81 46.12
C GLU A 81 57.90 -20.64 45.24
N SER A 82 58.36 -21.76 44.70
CA SER A 82 57.53 -22.65 43.86
C SER A 82 56.32 -23.18 44.63
N ALA A 83 56.51 -23.63 45.87
CA ALA A 83 55.40 -24.10 46.70
C ALA A 83 54.36 -23.00 46.95
N VAL A 84 54.78 -21.76 47.19
CA VAL A 84 53.84 -20.64 47.34
C VAL A 84 53.12 -20.33 46.02
N GLN A 85 53.85 -20.30 44.90
CA GLN A 85 53.29 -20.01 43.58
C GLN A 85 52.27 -21.07 43.12
N GLU A 86 52.46 -22.34 43.47
CA GLU A 86 51.51 -23.42 43.17
C GLU A 86 50.24 -23.34 44.02
N ASN A 87 50.32 -22.74 45.21
CA ASN A 87 49.23 -22.63 46.19
C ASN A 87 48.50 -21.28 46.15
N VAL A 88 48.84 -20.40 45.21
CA VAL A 88 48.19 -19.10 45.00
C VAL A 88 47.60 -19.03 43.60
N SER A 89 46.44 -18.39 43.46
CA SER A 89 45.85 -18.04 42.17
C SER A 89 45.62 -16.54 42.07
N ILE A 90 45.90 -15.95 40.89
CA ILE A 90 45.67 -14.53 40.65
C ILE A 90 44.43 -14.38 39.79
N ASN A 91 43.39 -13.78 40.34
CA ASN A 91 42.07 -13.67 39.69
C ASN A 91 41.54 -15.03 39.18
N GLY A 92 41.84 -16.12 39.90
CA GLY A 92 41.46 -17.49 39.53
C GLY A 92 42.34 -18.17 38.49
N GLN A 93 43.37 -17.48 37.97
CA GLN A 93 44.37 -18.06 37.05
C GLN A 93 45.57 -18.60 37.81
N ALA A 94 46.25 -19.60 37.24
CA ALA A 94 47.49 -20.10 37.80
C ALA A 94 48.61 -19.04 37.73
N TRP A 95 49.60 -19.15 38.60
CA TRP A 95 50.73 -18.19 38.66
C TRP A 95 51.44 -17.97 37.32
N GLN A 96 51.65 -19.05 36.55
CA GLN A 96 52.32 -19.02 35.24
C GLN A 96 51.45 -18.44 34.11
N GLU A 97 50.13 -18.61 34.22
CA GLU A 97 49.17 -18.14 33.21
C GLU A 97 48.86 -16.65 33.37
N THR A 98 49.13 -16.11 34.56
CA THR A 98 48.88 -14.71 34.86
C THR A 98 49.97 -13.86 34.23
N SER A 99 49.58 -13.04 33.26
CA SER A 99 50.46 -12.02 32.68
C SER A 99 50.91 -11.03 33.76
N ASP A 100 52.22 -10.81 33.85
CA ASP A 100 52.76 -9.69 34.60
C ASP A 100 52.36 -8.42 33.86
N HIS A 101 51.25 -7.80 34.26
CA HIS A 101 50.74 -6.53 33.70
C HIS A 101 51.65 -5.33 34.00
N CYS A 102 52.96 -5.55 34.16
CA CYS A 102 53.96 -4.51 34.07
C CYS A 102 54.05 -4.08 32.61
N LEU A 103 53.11 -3.24 32.17
CA LEU A 103 53.21 -2.54 30.89
C LEU A 103 54.58 -1.89 30.84
N VAL A 104 55.42 -2.33 29.89
CA VAL A 104 56.73 -1.74 29.70
C VAL A 104 56.51 -0.40 29.02
N ASP A 105 57.29 0.63 29.38
CA ASP A 105 57.16 1.97 28.78
C ASP A 105 57.23 1.95 27.24
N SER A 106 57.91 0.95 26.65
CA SER A 106 57.94 0.70 25.22
C SER A 106 56.57 0.32 24.63
N ASP A 107 55.80 -0.52 25.32
CA ASP A 107 54.47 -0.96 24.87
C ASP A 107 53.48 0.20 24.92
N ILE A 108 53.59 1.05 25.95
CA ILE A 108 52.78 2.26 26.09
C ILE A 108 53.07 3.23 24.94
N LYS A 109 54.34 3.48 24.62
CA LYS A 109 54.71 4.37 23.51
C LYS A 109 54.19 3.88 22.17
N ILE A 110 54.29 2.58 21.88
CA ILE A 110 53.74 2.01 20.64
C ILE A 110 52.23 2.23 20.57
N LEU A 111 51.53 2.04 21.69
CA LEU A 111 50.09 2.25 21.76
C LEU A 111 49.72 3.73 21.59
N GLU A 112 50.47 4.65 22.20
CA GLU A 112 50.30 6.09 22.06
C GLU A 112 50.50 6.56 20.62
N ASP A 113 51.57 6.10 19.96
CA ASP A 113 51.86 6.44 18.56
C ASP A 113 50.73 5.97 17.62
N GLN A 114 50.24 4.74 17.81
CA GLN A 114 49.10 4.21 17.05
C GLN A 114 47.82 4.99 17.33
N PHE A 115 47.62 5.40 18.57
CA PHE A 115 46.46 6.20 18.95
C PHE A 115 46.49 7.57 18.29
N ASP A 116 47.64 8.24 18.30
CA ASP A 116 47.83 9.54 17.65
C ASP A 116 47.63 9.46 16.14
N GLU A 117 48.10 8.39 15.49
CA GLU A 117 47.82 8.14 14.07
C GLU A 117 46.30 8.08 13.81
N ILE A 118 45.56 7.30 14.61
CA ILE A 118 44.10 7.18 14.49
C ILE A 118 43.41 8.51 14.76
N ILE A 119 43.88 9.29 15.74
CA ILE A 119 43.31 10.60 16.08
C ILE A 119 43.50 11.59 14.92
N VAL A 120 44.69 11.63 14.32
CA VAL A 120 44.97 12.49 13.16
C VAL A 120 44.14 12.05 11.96
N ASP A 121 44.05 10.76 11.70
CA ASP A 121 43.26 10.20 10.61
C ASP A 121 41.79 10.54 10.78
N ILE A 122 41.19 10.26 11.94
CA ILE A 122 39.77 10.51 12.17
C ILE A 122 39.45 12.01 12.11
N ALA A 123 40.33 12.87 12.63
CA ALA A 123 40.18 14.32 12.52
C ALA A 123 40.22 14.77 11.06
N THR A 124 41.13 14.19 10.27
CA THR A 124 41.25 14.46 8.83
C THR A 124 40.01 14.00 8.06
N LYS A 125 39.49 12.79 8.36
CA LYS A 125 38.24 12.30 7.79
C LYS A 125 37.08 13.23 8.13
N ARG A 126 36.89 13.58 9.40
CA ARG A 126 35.84 14.49 9.88
C ARG A 126 35.89 15.85 9.18
N LYS A 127 37.09 16.38 8.90
CA LYS A 127 37.27 17.66 8.20
C LYS A 127 37.01 17.58 6.70
N GLN A 128 37.56 16.57 6.01
CA GLN A 128 37.61 16.54 4.55
C GLN A 128 36.46 15.74 3.90
N TYR A 129 36.05 14.63 4.50
CA TYR A 129 35.11 13.70 3.86
C TYR A 129 33.71 14.30 3.67
N PRO A 130 33.13 15.06 4.63
CA PRO A 130 31.85 15.71 4.39
C PRO A 130 31.85 16.62 3.17
N ARG A 131 32.97 17.33 2.90
CA ARG A 131 33.11 18.20 1.73
C ARG A 131 33.19 17.41 0.43
N LYS A 132 33.95 16.31 0.41
CA LYS A 132 34.05 15.40 -0.75
C LYS A 132 32.72 14.72 -1.06
N ILE A 133 32.02 14.25 -0.02
CA ILE A 133 30.68 13.64 -0.15
C ILE A 133 29.70 14.67 -0.69
N LEU A 134 29.70 15.88 -0.12
CA LEU A 134 28.83 16.96 -0.58
C LEU A 134 29.06 17.28 -2.07
N GLU A 135 30.31 17.37 -2.51
CA GLU A 135 30.64 17.57 -3.92
C GLU A 135 30.06 16.47 -4.81
N CYS A 136 30.24 15.20 -4.44
CA CYS A 136 29.68 14.07 -5.17
C CYS A 136 28.14 14.14 -5.23
N VAL A 137 27.48 14.39 -4.10
CA VAL A 137 26.02 14.49 -4.03
C VAL A 137 25.49 15.63 -4.90
N ILE A 138 26.14 16.81 -4.86
CA ILE A 138 25.77 17.94 -5.71
C ILE A 138 25.89 17.58 -7.20
N LYS A 139 26.98 16.91 -7.61
CA LYS A 139 27.17 16.45 -8.99
C LYS A 139 26.07 15.48 -9.41
N THR A 140 25.75 14.49 -8.57
CA THR A 140 24.69 13.51 -8.83
C THR A 140 23.32 14.17 -8.95
N LEU A 141 22.97 15.08 -8.03
CA LEU A 141 21.68 15.80 -8.07
C LEU A 141 21.55 16.67 -9.32
N LYS A 142 22.63 17.36 -9.73
CA LYS A 142 22.64 18.13 -10.98
C LYS A 142 22.44 17.23 -12.20
N ALA A 143 23.11 16.08 -12.25
CA ALA A 143 22.94 15.13 -13.33
C ALA A 143 21.51 14.56 -13.41
N GLN A 144 20.92 14.20 -12.26
CA GLN A 144 19.53 13.76 -12.19
C GLN A 144 18.56 14.84 -12.68
N HIS A 145 18.77 16.09 -12.27
CA HIS A 145 17.96 17.21 -12.75
C HIS A 145 18.09 17.42 -14.26
N GLU A 146 19.29 17.29 -14.82
CA GLU A 146 19.50 17.41 -16.27
C GLU A 146 18.81 16.28 -17.04
N ILE A 147 18.86 15.04 -16.55
CA ILE A 147 18.11 13.91 -17.13
C ILE A 147 16.60 14.19 -17.08
N LEU A 148 16.09 14.72 -15.97
CA LEU A 148 14.69 15.09 -15.85
C LEU A 148 14.30 16.22 -16.82
N LYS A 149 15.19 17.18 -17.08
CA LYS A 149 14.96 18.24 -18.07
C LYS A 149 14.90 17.70 -19.50
N GLN A 150 15.73 16.70 -19.82
CA GLN A 150 15.68 15.99 -21.10
C GLN A 150 14.41 15.14 -21.23
N PHE A 151 13.86 14.66 -20.10
CA PHE A 151 12.57 13.98 -20.05
C PHE A 151 11.44 15.01 -20.19
N GLN A 152 11.23 15.50 -21.41
CA GLN A 152 10.03 16.25 -21.78
C GLN A 152 9.02 15.23 -22.36
N PRO A 153 7.99 14.79 -21.60
CA PRO A 153 7.03 13.85 -22.12
C PRO A 153 6.13 14.59 -23.12
N VAL A 154 6.52 14.54 -24.39
CA VAL A 154 5.66 14.89 -25.52
C VAL A 154 4.68 13.73 -25.71
N VAL A 155 3.74 13.59 -24.77
CA VAL A 155 2.58 12.72 -25.00
C VAL A 155 1.65 13.51 -25.89
N GLN A 156 1.78 13.33 -27.20
CA GLN A 156 0.78 13.80 -28.14
C GLN A 156 -0.52 13.04 -27.83
N PRO A 157 -1.63 13.74 -27.53
CA PRO A 157 -2.91 13.08 -27.36
C PRO A 157 -3.26 12.36 -28.67
N LEU A 158 -3.61 11.08 -28.56
CA LEU A 158 -4.07 10.30 -29.70
C LEU A 158 -5.49 10.78 -30.04
N ASP A 159 -5.60 11.63 -31.06
CA ASP A 159 -6.89 12.13 -31.55
C ASP A 159 -7.71 10.99 -32.15
N LEU A 160 -8.54 10.36 -31.31
CA LEU A 160 -9.56 9.42 -31.73
C LEU A 160 -10.67 10.20 -32.44
N LYS A 161 -10.55 10.35 -33.77
CA LYS A 161 -11.60 10.95 -34.59
C LYS A 161 -12.85 10.05 -34.56
N TYR A 162 -13.95 10.61 -34.06
CA TYR A 162 -15.28 10.02 -34.16
C TYR A 162 -15.78 10.20 -35.60
N GLU A 163 -16.03 9.09 -36.30
CA GLU A 163 -16.64 9.07 -37.64
C GLU A 163 -18.14 9.33 -37.51
N PRO A 164 -18.68 10.43 -38.06
CA PRO A 164 -20.10 10.71 -38.02
C PRO A 164 -20.71 10.50 -39.42
N ASP A 165 -21.52 9.46 -39.60
CA ASP A 165 -22.59 9.46 -40.62
C ASP A 165 -23.97 9.72 -39.98
N PRO A 166 -24.28 10.96 -39.60
CA PRO A 166 -25.62 11.35 -39.16
C PRO A 166 -26.53 11.68 -40.36
N ALA A 167 -25.99 11.75 -41.58
CA ALA A 167 -26.69 12.32 -42.72
C ALA A 167 -27.80 11.39 -43.25
N SER A 168 -27.53 10.08 -43.33
CA SER A 168 -28.52 9.10 -43.80
C SER A 168 -29.69 8.95 -42.81
N CYS A 169 -29.39 8.91 -41.51
CA CYS A 169 -30.39 8.85 -40.44
C CYS A 169 -31.29 10.10 -40.43
N MET A 170 -30.68 11.29 -40.54
CA MET A 170 -31.42 12.55 -40.57
C MET A 170 -32.31 12.68 -41.81
N GLY A 171 -31.84 12.23 -42.98
CA GLY A 171 -32.62 12.22 -44.22
C GLY A 171 -33.87 11.34 -44.12
N ASN A 172 -33.74 10.12 -43.59
CA ASN A 172 -34.87 9.22 -43.41
C ASN A 172 -35.93 9.79 -42.45
N LEU A 173 -35.49 10.35 -41.32
CA LEU A 173 -36.37 10.98 -40.33
C LEU A 173 -37.14 12.16 -40.93
N LYS A 174 -36.49 12.98 -41.75
CA LYS A 174 -37.15 14.11 -42.43
C LYS A 174 -38.25 13.63 -43.38
N CYS A 175 -37.94 12.69 -44.28
CA CYS A 175 -38.92 12.15 -45.23
C CYS A 175 -40.11 11.49 -44.51
N ARG A 176 -39.85 10.76 -43.43
CA ARG A 176 -40.90 10.14 -42.61
C ARG A 176 -41.78 11.20 -41.92
N GLY A 177 -41.17 12.25 -41.38
CA GLY A 177 -41.89 13.39 -40.81
C GLY A 177 -42.81 14.07 -41.83
N GLU A 178 -42.33 14.28 -43.06
CA GLU A 178 -43.13 14.87 -44.14
C GLU A 178 -44.32 13.99 -44.54
N SER A 179 -44.15 12.67 -44.63
CA SER A 179 -45.25 11.75 -44.92
C SER A 179 -46.33 11.82 -43.83
N ILE A 180 -45.92 11.75 -42.56
CA ILE A 180 -46.84 11.81 -41.42
C ILE A 180 -47.59 13.15 -41.42
N ALA A 181 -46.91 14.26 -41.68
CA ALA A 181 -47.55 15.58 -41.74
C ALA A 181 -48.60 15.67 -42.87
N LYS A 182 -48.32 15.09 -44.05
CA LYS A 182 -49.29 15.00 -45.16
C LYS A 182 -50.51 14.16 -44.79
N ASP A 183 -50.29 13.03 -44.12
CA ASP A 183 -51.37 12.16 -43.68
C ASP A 183 -52.25 12.84 -42.63
N ILE A 184 -51.66 13.51 -41.64
CA ILE A 184 -52.39 14.32 -40.66
C ILE A 184 -53.20 15.40 -41.37
N SER A 185 -52.61 16.13 -42.33
CA SER A 185 -53.34 17.16 -43.08
C SER A 185 -54.52 16.58 -43.87
N ARG A 186 -54.35 15.40 -44.49
CA ARG A 186 -55.44 14.71 -45.21
C ARG A 186 -56.56 14.32 -44.25
N VAL A 187 -56.21 13.73 -43.10
CA VAL A 187 -57.18 13.35 -42.07
C VAL A 187 -57.92 14.59 -41.56
N MET A 188 -57.22 15.67 -41.25
CA MET A 188 -57.83 16.92 -40.78
C MET A 188 -58.78 17.56 -41.81
N LYS A 189 -58.51 17.39 -43.11
CA LYS A 189 -59.41 17.87 -44.17
C LYS A 189 -60.64 16.97 -44.35
N ALA A 190 -60.51 15.66 -44.15
CA ALA A 190 -61.60 14.71 -44.33
C ALA A 190 -62.53 14.59 -43.11
N LEU A 191 -62.00 14.80 -41.91
CA LEU A 191 -62.73 14.64 -40.65
C LEU A 191 -64.02 15.48 -40.56
N PRO A 192 -64.05 16.78 -40.94
CA PRO A 192 -65.28 17.57 -40.88
C PRO A 192 -66.41 17.00 -41.75
N ALA A 193 -66.09 16.50 -42.95
CA ALA A 193 -67.10 15.91 -43.84
C ALA A 193 -67.70 14.61 -43.26
N LEU A 194 -66.87 13.80 -42.57
CA LEU A 194 -67.34 12.60 -41.86
C LEU A 194 -68.24 12.95 -40.67
N ILE A 195 -67.94 14.03 -39.95
CA ILE A 195 -68.78 14.54 -38.85
C ILE A 195 -70.13 14.99 -39.39
N GLU A 196 -70.16 15.80 -40.45
CA GLU A 196 -71.40 16.25 -41.10
C GLU A 196 -72.26 15.06 -41.58
N GLN A 197 -71.62 14.03 -42.16
CA GLN A 197 -72.33 12.83 -42.58
C GLN A 197 -72.93 12.06 -41.39
N ALA A 198 -72.18 11.93 -40.29
CA ALA A 198 -72.66 11.28 -39.07
C ALA A 198 -73.82 12.06 -38.42
N ASP A 199 -73.74 13.39 -38.38
CA ASP A 199 -74.80 14.26 -37.89
C ASP A 199 -76.05 14.18 -38.77
N GLY A 200 -75.88 14.12 -40.10
CA GLY A 200 -76.95 13.87 -41.05
C GLY A 200 -77.68 12.54 -40.79
N PHE A 201 -76.94 11.44 -40.61
CA PHE A 201 -77.55 10.16 -40.24
C PHE A 201 -78.24 10.20 -38.88
N SER A 202 -77.61 10.84 -37.88
CA SER A 202 -78.19 11.05 -36.55
C SER A 202 -79.54 11.78 -36.62
N GLN A 203 -79.65 12.78 -37.48
CA GLN A 203 -80.90 13.53 -37.69
C GLN A 203 -82.00 12.66 -38.33
N VAL A 204 -81.67 11.85 -39.34
CA VAL A 204 -82.63 10.91 -39.96
C VAL A 204 -83.15 9.90 -38.93
N LEU A 205 -82.25 9.34 -38.11
CA LEU A 205 -82.64 8.41 -37.04
C LEU A 205 -83.54 9.09 -36.00
N LYS A 206 -83.29 10.35 -35.64
CA LYS A 206 -84.19 11.14 -34.76
C LYS A 206 -85.57 11.38 -35.39
N MET A 207 -85.64 11.55 -36.71
CA MET A 207 -86.90 11.74 -37.43
C MET A 207 -87.69 10.44 -37.66
N GLN A 208 -87.09 9.27 -37.46
CA GLN A 208 -87.72 7.98 -37.75
C GLN A 208 -89.05 7.72 -37.02
N PRO A 209 -89.22 8.03 -35.71
CA PRO A 209 -90.51 7.91 -35.03
C PRO A 209 -91.58 8.84 -35.61
N VAL A 210 -91.17 10.06 -36.01
CA VAL A 210 -92.08 11.05 -36.64
C VAL A 210 -92.55 10.56 -38.00
N ILE A 211 -91.64 10.00 -38.81
CA ILE A 211 -91.96 9.42 -40.12
C ILE A 211 -92.87 8.21 -39.97
N GLN A 212 -92.61 7.33 -39.00
CA GLN A 212 -93.48 6.18 -38.70
C GLN A 212 -94.87 6.63 -38.23
N LEU A 213 -94.95 7.64 -37.36
CA LEU A 213 -96.23 8.21 -36.94
C LEU A 213 -96.99 8.82 -38.12
N GLN A 214 -96.31 9.56 -39.01
CA GLN A 214 -96.92 10.08 -40.24
C GLN A 214 -97.38 8.97 -41.18
N ARG A 215 -96.62 7.86 -41.29
CA ARG A 215 -97.02 6.69 -42.09
C ARG A 215 -98.26 6.01 -41.50
N ILE A 216 -98.32 5.81 -40.18
CA ILE A 216 -99.52 5.27 -39.50
C ILE A 216 -100.70 6.23 -39.70
N HIS A 217 -100.50 7.54 -39.51
CA HIS A 217 -101.55 8.53 -39.73
C HIS A 217 -102.05 8.50 -41.18
N GLN A 218 -101.15 8.38 -42.15
CA GLN A 218 -101.53 8.19 -43.55
C GLN A 218 -102.29 6.87 -43.75
N GLU A 219 -101.84 5.73 -43.23
CA GLU A 219 -102.52 4.44 -43.41
C GLU A 219 -103.90 4.38 -42.73
N VAL A 220 -104.03 4.92 -41.52
CA VAL A 220 -105.29 4.96 -40.75
C VAL A 220 -106.27 5.94 -41.38
N PHE A 221 -105.83 7.15 -41.74
CA PHE A 221 -106.72 8.20 -42.22
C PHE A 221 -106.84 8.28 -43.75
N SER A 222 -106.06 7.52 -44.54
CA SER A 222 -106.16 7.51 -46.02
C SER A 222 -106.97 6.33 -46.59
N SER A 223 -107.60 5.52 -45.75
CA SER A 223 -108.53 4.45 -46.18
C SER A 223 -109.99 4.92 -46.25
N CYS A 224 -110.24 6.12 -46.78
CA CYS A 224 -111.57 6.51 -47.24
C CYS A 224 -111.53 7.62 -48.30
N HIS A 225 -111.99 7.25 -49.51
CA HIS A 225 -112.56 8.07 -50.57
C HIS A 225 -111.66 8.81 -51.60
N ARG A 226 -111.74 8.28 -52.83
CA ARG A 226 -112.05 8.94 -54.12
C ARG A 226 -112.05 10.50 -54.13
N LYS A 227 -111.17 11.06 -55.00
CA LYS A 227 -111.17 12.33 -55.80
C LYS A 227 -112.43 13.25 -55.80
N PRO A 228 -112.36 14.54 -56.23
CA PRO A 228 -111.22 15.43 -56.57
C PRO A 228 -111.32 16.91 -56.06
N ASP A 229 -110.25 17.69 -56.34
CA ASP A 229 -110.11 19.15 -56.52
C ASP A 229 -110.74 20.17 -55.53
N ALA A 230 -109.88 20.99 -54.91
CA ALA A 230 -110.12 22.43 -54.74
C ALA A 230 -108.80 23.20 -54.47
N LYS A 231 -108.66 24.29 -55.22
CA LYS A 231 -107.64 25.34 -55.18
C LYS A 231 -107.72 26.14 -53.87
N LEU A 232 -106.60 26.41 -53.20
CA LEU A 232 -106.49 27.53 -52.25
C LEU A 232 -105.08 28.13 -52.27
N GLU A 233 -105.05 29.43 -52.54
CA GLU A 233 -103.88 30.28 -52.69
C GLU A 233 -103.39 30.86 -51.36
N SER A 234 -102.08 31.14 -51.33
CA SER A 234 -101.35 32.10 -50.50
C SER A 234 -101.25 31.86 -48.97
N LEU A 235 -100.03 31.94 -48.45
CA LEU A 235 -99.64 33.04 -47.55
C LEU A 235 -98.13 33.03 -47.28
N ILE A 236 -97.60 34.25 -47.30
CA ILE A 236 -96.24 34.69 -47.03
C ILE A 236 -96.00 34.71 -45.51
N SER A 237 -94.79 34.34 -45.07
CA SER A 237 -94.13 34.91 -43.88
C SER A 237 -92.62 34.68 -44.01
N GLN A 238 -91.87 35.67 -44.49
CA GLN A 238 -90.86 36.44 -43.74
C GLN A 238 -90.57 35.92 -42.32
N VAL A 239 -89.31 35.58 -42.06
CA VAL A 239 -88.57 35.96 -40.84
C VAL A 239 -87.11 36.19 -41.24
N GLU A 240 -86.73 37.46 -41.27
CA GLU A 240 -85.36 37.98 -41.27
C GLU A 240 -85.08 38.50 -39.86
N THR A 241 -83.88 38.24 -39.32
CA THR A 241 -83.07 39.13 -38.45
C THR A 241 -81.92 38.34 -37.81
N THR A 242 -80.71 38.55 -38.32
CA THR A 242 -79.44 38.58 -37.55
C THR A 242 -79.36 39.96 -36.84
N PRO A 243 -78.39 40.32 -35.94
CA PRO A 243 -77.17 39.65 -35.44
C PRO A 243 -76.83 39.92 -33.92
N THR A 244 -75.55 39.70 -33.52
CA THR A 244 -74.82 40.44 -32.42
C THR A 244 -74.98 39.84 -30.99
N GLU A 245 -74.00 39.67 -30.08
CA GLU A 245 -72.58 40.06 -29.92
C GLU A 245 -71.91 39.23 -28.78
N THR A 246 -70.58 39.19 -28.82
CA THR A 246 -69.56 39.06 -27.75
C THR A 246 -69.93 38.76 -26.27
N ALA A 247 -69.22 37.77 -25.69
CA ALA A 247 -68.43 37.86 -24.45
C ALA A 247 -67.69 36.51 -24.23
N SER A 248 -66.36 36.44 -24.25
CA SER A 248 -65.39 36.86 -23.22
C SER A 248 -65.21 35.85 -22.08
N ARG A 249 -63.93 35.51 -21.85
CA ARG A 249 -63.32 34.70 -20.77
C ARG A 249 -63.48 33.19 -20.88
N GLY A 250 -62.45 32.38 -20.67
CA GLY A 250 -61.11 32.69 -20.20
C GLY A 250 -60.18 31.49 -20.39
N SER A 251 -58.92 31.82 -20.64
CA SER A 251 -57.80 30.91 -20.52
C SER A 251 -57.76 30.30 -19.11
N SER A 252 -57.59 28.99 -19.03
CA SER A 252 -56.91 28.39 -17.88
C SER A 252 -55.81 27.47 -18.38
N ASN A 253 -54.65 28.10 -18.57
CA ASN A 253 -53.37 27.45 -18.44
C ASN A 253 -53.31 26.79 -17.05
N VAL A 254 -53.27 25.46 -17.00
CA VAL A 254 -52.70 24.76 -15.84
C VAL A 254 -51.36 24.21 -16.26
N VAL A 255 -50.36 25.05 -16.06
CA VAL A 255 -48.93 24.73 -16.11
C VAL A 255 -48.63 23.76 -14.97
N LEU A 256 -48.35 22.49 -15.29
CA LEU A 256 -47.60 21.65 -14.36
C LEU A 256 -46.15 22.11 -14.35
N LYS A 257 -45.83 22.99 -13.40
CA LYS A 257 -44.47 23.42 -13.05
C LYS A 257 -43.66 22.19 -12.62
N ARG A 258 -42.92 21.58 -13.55
CA ARG A 258 -41.77 20.74 -13.19
C ARG A 258 -40.68 21.70 -12.72
N LYS A 259 -40.36 21.68 -11.42
CA LYS A 259 -39.22 22.41 -10.84
C LYS A 259 -37.95 22.05 -11.61
N GLN A 260 -37.37 23.06 -12.24
CA GLN A 260 -35.98 23.07 -12.67
C GLN A 260 -35.13 23.25 -11.41
N ALA A 261 -34.25 22.29 -11.13
CA ALA A 261 -33.23 22.47 -10.09
C ALA A 261 -32.21 23.49 -10.60
N GLN A 262 -32.08 24.57 -9.86
CA GLN A 262 -31.02 25.56 -10.01
C GLN A 262 -29.74 25.00 -9.40
N ASP A 263 -28.65 25.18 -10.12
CA ASP A 263 -27.28 25.35 -9.63
C ASP A 263 -26.73 24.30 -8.66
N CYS A 264 -25.90 23.42 -9.23
CA CYS A 264 -24.69 22.96 -8.56
C CYS A 264 -23.78 24.16 -8.28
N PRO A 265 -23.25 24.28 -7.05
CA PRO A 265 -21.81 24.24 -6.95
C PRO A 265 -21.33 23.38 -5.77
N GLN A 266 -20.11 22.83 -5.91
CA GLN A 266 -19.31 22.15 -4.87
C GLN A 266 -19.49 20.64 -4.71
N ARG A 267 -19.17 19.88 -5.78
CA ARG A 267 -18.44 18.61 -5.56
C ARG A 267 -17.04 18.94 -5.06
N LYS A 268 -16.85 18.86 -3.74
CA LYS A 268 -15.51 18.85 -3.13
C LYS A 268 -14.77 17.64 -3.66
N TRP A 269 -13.71 17.89 -4.41
CA TRP A 269 -12.73 16.90 -4.82
C TRP A 269 -11.92 16.49 -3.59
N TYR A 270 -12.21 15.33 -3.00
CA TYR A 270 -11.26 14.64 -2.12
C TYR A 270 -10.83 13.35 -2.82
N PRO A 271 -9.52 13.04 -2.88
CA PRO A 271 -9.06 11.78 -3.43
C PRO A 271 -9.53 10.63 -2.54
N LEU A 272 -10.38 9.76 -3.08
CA LEU A 272 -10.73 8.49 -2.44
C LEU A 272 -9.51 7.56 -2.49
N LYS A 273 -8.99 7.19 -1.32
CA LYS A 273 -7.94 6.17 -1.21
C LYS A 273 -8.48 4.83 -1.72
N PRO A 274 -7.74 4.07 -2.56
CA PRO A 274 -8.15 2.73 -2.94
C PRO A 274 -8.06 1.80 -1.72
N LYS A 275 -9.20 1.17 -1.39
CA LYS A 275 -9.31 0.15 -0.35
C LYS A 275 -8.71 -1.14 -0.91
N ARG A 276 -7.56 -1.58 -0.39
CA ARG A 276 -6.97 -2.89 -0.73
C ARG A 276 -7.90 -3.99 -0.21
N ILE A 277 -8.41 -4.80 -1.13
CA ILE A 277 -9.08 -6.06 -0.81
C ILE A 277 -7.97 -7.11 -0.89
N ASN A 278 -7.56 -7.66 0.25
CA ASN A 278 -6.78 -8.89 0.27
C ASN A 278 -7.79 -10.04 0.13
N LEU A 279 -7.71 -10.78 -0.97
CA LEU A 279 -8.32 -12.08 -1.08
C LEU A 279 -7.22 -13.08 -0.75
N ASP A 280 -7.22 -13.58 0.47
CA ASP A 280 -6.50 -14.81 0.80
C ASP A 280 -7.28 -15.97 0.17
N THR A 281 -6.67 -16.67 -0.78
CA THR A 281 -6.94 -18.08 -1.07
C THR A 281 -5.64 -18.73 -1.51
#